data_AF-A0A1C3VR27-F1
#
_entry.id   AF-A0A1C3VR27-F1
#
_cell.length_a   1.000
_cell.length_b   1.000
_cell.length_c   1.000
_cell.angle_alpha   90.00
_cell.angle_beta   90.00
_cell.angle_gamma   90.00
#
_symmetry.space_group_name_H-M   'P 1'
#
loop_
_entity.id
_entity.type
_entity.pdbx_description
1 polymer ?
#
loop_
_entity_poly.entity_id
_entity_poly.type
_entity_poly.pdbx_seq_one_letter_code
_entity_poly.pdbx_strand_id
1 'polypeptide(L)'
;MADVQLQIKAQMAEAVTSVVKQDTVQAELSAVPAIIDALTPVIDAILHSTNNEPWYQSRVIWGQIITAGGLAAAGFGVTLNASTQELLVALAVPVAGIVVTLYGRLKAKKPIGQ
;
A
#
# COMPACT_ATOMS: atom_id res chain seq x y z
N MET A 1 -4.39 -6.44 -12.55
CA MET A 1 -4.28 -5.01 -12.91
C MET A 1 -5.44 -4.53 -13.76
N ALA A 2 -5.86 -5.28 -14.79
CA ALA A 2 -7.00 -4.90 -15.64
C ALA A 2 -8.27 -4.57 -14.85
N ASP A 3 -8.62 -5.37 -13.83
CA ASP A 3 -9.85 -5.15 -13.03
C ASP A 3 -9.81 -3.89 -12.15
N VAL A 4 -8.69 -3.64 -11.46
CA VAL A 4 -8.50 -2.42 -10.63
C VAL A 4 -8.43 -1.17 -11.50
N GLN A 5 -7.74 -1.21 -12.64
CA GLN A 5 -7.72 -0.10 -13.60
C GLN A 5 -9.12 0.15 -14.17
N LEU A 6 -9.91 -0.90 -14.43
CA LEU A 6 -11.27 -0.79 -14.94
C LEU A 6 -12.22 -0.19 -13.88
N GLN A 7 -12.08 -0.56 -12.62
CA GLN A 7 -12.80 0.05 -11.51
C GLN A 7 -12.45 1.54 -11.31
N ILE A 8 -11.15 1.89 -11.37
CA ILE A 8 -10.72 3.30 -11.26
C ILE A 8 -11.25 4.11 -12.44
N LYS A 9 -11.18 3.58 -13.67
CA LYS A 9 -11.75 4.23 -14.85
C LYS A 9 -13.25 4.46 -14.70
N ALA A 10 -13.99 3.49 -14.17
CA ALA A 10 -15.43 3.61 -13.93
C ALA A 10 -15.75 4.70 -12.88
N GLN A 11 -15.05 4.72 -11.75
CA GLN A 11 -15.21 5.74 -10.71
C GLN A 11 -14.85 7.14 -11.21
N MET A 12 -13.80 7.25 -12.02
CA MET A 12 -13.40 8.51 -12.65
C MET A 12 -14.45 8.99 -13.65
N ALA A 13 -15.03 8.11 -14.45
CA ALA A 13 -16.09 8.48 -15.38
C ALA A 13 -17.29 9.08 -14.64
N GLU A 14 -17.67 8.50 -13.51
CA GLU A 14 -18.74 9.00 -12.64
C GLU A 14 -18.37 10.37 -12.03
N ALA A 15 -17.17 10.49 -11.46
CA ALA A 15 -16.68 11.74 -10.88
C ALA A 15 -16.58 12.88 -11.91
N VAL A 16 -15.96 12.64 -13.06
CA VAL A 16 -15.85 13.62 -14.16
C VAL A 16 -17.24 14.00 -14.66
N THR A 17 -18.14 13.04 -14.86
CA THR A 17 -19.52 13.34 -15.29
C THR A 17 -20.26 14.21 -14.27
N SER A 18 -20.09 13.96 -12.97
CA SER A 18 -20.74 14.76 -11.93
C SER A 18 -20.21 16.20 -11.85
N VAL A 19 -18.93 16.40 -12.17
CA VAL A 19 -18.28 17.72 -12.17
C VAL A 19 -18.60 18.50 -13.44
N VAL A 20 -18.60 17.85 -14.60
CA VAL A 20 -18.97 18.49 -15.89
C VAL A 20 -20.44 18.92 -15.92
N LYS A 21 -21.31 18.29 -15.13
CA LYS A 21 -22.70 18.73 -14.94
C LYS A 21 -22.86 20.01 -14.10
N GLN A 22 -21.79 20.52 -13.48
CA GLN A 22 -21.85 21.75 -12.71
C GLN A 22 -21.64 22.96 -13.64
N ASP A 23 -22.53 23.96 -13.57
CA ASP A 23 -22.46 25.19 -14.39
C ASP A 23 -21.17 26.01 -14.21
N THR A 24 -20.38 25.69 -13.18
CA THR A 24 -19.08 26.30 -12.91
C THR A 24 -17.95 25.76 -13.81
N VAL A 25 -18.15 24.64 -14.49
CA VAL A 25 -17.12 23.98 -15.31
C VAL A 25 -17.42 24.21 -16.78
N GLN A 26 -16.52 24.90 -17.48
CA GLN A 26 -16.62 25.14 -18.93
C GLN A 26 -16.21 23.88 -19.71
N ALA A 27 -16.99 22.81 -19.58
CA ALA A 27 -16.79 21.57 -20.32
C ALA A 27 -18.13 21.03 -20.82
N GLU A 28 -18.15 20.53 -22.06
CA GLU A 28 -19.33 19.86 -22.59
C GLU A 28 -19.36 18.39 -22.14
N LEU A 29 -20.56 17.85 -21.93
CA LEU A 29 -20.75 16.43 -21.60
C LEU A 29 -20.19 15.48 -22.66
N SER A 30 -20.12 15.93 -23.92
CA SER A 30 -19.50 15.23 -25.05
C SER A 30 -17.99 15.04 -24.90
N ALA A 31 -17.32 15.89 -24.10
CA ALA A 31 -15.87 15.85 -23.89
C ALA A 31 -15.45 14.83 -22.80
N VAL A 32 -16.40 14.27 -22.04
CA VAL A 32 -16.12 13.34 -20.93
C VAL A 32 -15.23 12.15 -21.34
N PRO A 33 -15.49 11.44 -22.46
CA PRO A 33 -14.62 10.34 -22.88
C PRO A 33 -13.18 10.78 -23.15
N ALA A 34 -12.99 11.92 -23.81
CA ALA A 34 -11.67 12.48 -24.11
C ALA A 34 -10.91 12.88 -22.82
N ILE A 35 -11.62 13.40 -21.82
CA ILE A 35 -11.04 13.73 -20.51
C ILE A 35 -10.57 12.45 -19.78
N ILE A 36 -11.36 11.37 -19.83
CA ILE A 36 -10.99 10.09 -19.20
C ILE A 36 -9.76 9.49 -19.89
N ASP A 37 -9.69 9.52 -21.22
CA ASP A 37 -8.54 9.02 -21.97
C ASP A 37 -7.27 9.82 -21.64
N ALA A 38 -7.36 11.15 -21.56
CA ALA A 38 -6.25 12.02 -21.18
C ALA A 38 -5.74 11.75 -19.74
N LEU A 39 -6.61 11.29 -18.84
CA LEU A 39 -6.26 10.97 -17.45
C LEU A 39 -5.76 9.54 -17.26
N THR A 40 -5.94 8.65 -18.24
CA THR A 40 -5.45 7.26 -18.18
C THR A 40 -3.96 7.15 -17.79
N PRO A 41 -3.00 7.91 -18.36
CA PRO A 41 -1.59 7.85 -17.93
C PRO A 41 -1.37 8.31 -16.47
N VAL A 42 -2.26 9.14 -15.92
CA VAL A 42 -2.19 9.59 -14.51
C VAL A 42 -2.64 8.48 -13.56
N ILE A 43 -3.55 7.60 -13.98
CA ILE A 43 -4.00 6.43 -13.19
C ILE A 43 -2.81 5.57 -12.80
N ASP A 44 -1.92 5.27 -13.75
CA ASP A 44 -0.75 4.45 -13.49
C ASP A 44 0.23 5.13 -12.51
N ALA A 45 0.32 6.47 -12.53
CA ALA A 45 1.11 7.22 -11.57
C ALA A 45 0.48 7.20 -10.16
N ILE A 46 -0.86 7.29 -10.07
CA ILE A 46 -1.59 7.24 -8.78
C ILE A 46 -1.55 5.83 -8.19
N LEU A 47 -1.68 4.79 -9.00
CA LEU A 47 -1.69 3.39 -8.55
C LEU A 47 -0.44 3.04 -7.74
N HIS A 48 0.70 3.65 -8.08
CA HIS A 48 1.99 3.43 -7.44
C HIS A 48 2.38 4.53 -6.44
N SER A 49 1.55 5.56 -6.26
CA SER A 49 1.87 6.73 -5.42
C SER A 49 2.06 6.39 -3.94
N THR A 50 1.33 5.40 -3.41
CA THR A 50 1.45 4.92 -2.02
C THR A 50 2.85 4.42 -1.69
N ASN A 51 3.64 4.02 -2.68
CA ASN A 51 5.01 3.56 -2.46
C ASN A 51 6.03 4.70 -2.28
N ASN A 52 5.61 5.97 -2.40
CA ASN A 52 6.48 7.14 -2.31
C ASN A 52 6.38 7.90 -0.97
N GLU A 53 5.59 7.38 -0.02
CA GLU A 53 5.45 7.97 1.31
C GLU A 53 6.78 7.97 2.09
N PRO A 54 7.18 9.08 2.76
CA PRO A 54 8.33 9.10 3.64
C PRO A 54 8.24 8.02 4.73
N TRP A 55 9.36 7.36 5.03
CA TRP A 55 9.38 6.19 5.91
C TRP A 55 8.78 6.45 7.30
N TYR A 56 8.87 7.69 7.81
CA TYR A 56 8.39 8.07 9.14
C TYR A 56 6.86 8.29 9.21
N GLN A 57 6.16 8.42 8.08
CA GLN A 57 4.69 8.47 8.05
C GLN A 57 4.08 7.06 7.94
N SER A 58 4.89 6.11 7.49
CA SER A 58 4.48 4.74 7.24
C SER A 58 3.95 4.03 8.49
N ARG A 59 2.65 3.72 8.47
CA ARG A 59 2.03 2.81 9.46
C ARG A 59 2.65 1.40 9.45
N VAL A 60 3.11 0.94 8.29
CA VAL A 60 3.75 -0.37 8.13
C VAL A 60 5.11 -0.38 8.83
N ILE A 61 5.97 0.62 8.59
CA ILE A 61 7.30 0.71 9.20
C ILE A 61 7.17 0.88 10.71
N TRP A 62 6.28 1.73 11.19
CA TRP A 62 6.00 1.84 12.62
C TRP A 62 5.51 0.53 13.24
N GLY A 63 4.61 -0.18 12.57
CA GLY A 63 4.16 -1.51 13.02
C GLY A 63 5.33 -2.51 13.14
N GLN A 64 6.26 -2.50 12.18
CA GLN A 64 7.45 -3.35 12.22
C GLN A 64 8.45 -2.94 13.30
N ILE A 65 8.64 -1.63 13.53
CA ILE A 65 9.48 -1.12 14.63
C ILE A 65 8.93 -1.57 15.99
N ILE A 66 7.61 -1.44 16.21
CA ILE A 66 6.96 -1.89 17.45
C ILE A 66 7.12 -3.40 17.63
N THR A 67 6.93 -4.17 16.55
CA THR A 67 7.11 -5.63 16.56
C THR A 67 8.54 -6.01 16.90
N ALA A 68 9.54 -5.36 16.29
CA ALA A 68 10.95 -5.57 16.59
C ALA A 68 11.29 -5.18 18.04
N GLY A 69 10.72 -4.08 18.54
CA GLY A 69 10.89 -3.66 19.93
C GLY A 69 10.32 -4.67 20.93
N GLY A 70 9.12 -5.22 20.66
CA GLY A 70 8.53 -6.28 21.46
C GLY A 70 9.36 -7.56 21.45
N LEU A 71 9.93 -7.91 20.29
CA LEU A 71 10.84 -9.05 20.15
C LEU A 71 12.13 -8.87 20.97
N ALA A 72 12.72 -7.68 20.91
CA ALA A 72 13.90 -7.34 21.70
C ALA A 72 13.60 -7.38 23.20
N ALA A 73 12.45 -6.84 23.64
CA ALA A 73 12.03 -6.88 25.04
C ALA A 73 11.84 -8.31 25.56
N ALA A 74 11.26 -9.20 24.75
CA ALA A 74 11.14 -10.63 25.08
C ALA A 74 12.52 -11.30 25.23
N GLY A 75 13.48 -10.95 24.36
CA GLY A 75 14.85 -11.46 24.41
C GLY A 75 15.65 -11.04 25.66
N PHE A 76 15.34 -9.88 26.27
CA PHE A 76 16.01 -9.38 27.48
C PHE A 76 15.40 -9.90 28.80
N GLY A 77 14.62 -10.98 28.75
CA GLY A 77 14.14 -11.68 29.94
C GLY A 77 12.74 -11.30 30.40
N VAL A 78 11.97 -10.56 29.59
CA VAL A 78 10.53 -10.45 29.74
C VAL A 78 9.88 -11.70 29.12
N THR A 79 10.02 -12.80 29.87
CA THR A 79 9.16 -14.00 29.94
C THR A 79 9.51 -15.31 29.18
N LEU A 80 9.12 -16.38 29.87
CA LEU A 80 8.75 -17.75 29.46
C LEU A 80 9.85 -18.82 29.41
N ASN A 81 9.63 -19.83 30.27
CA ASN A 81 10.43 -21.01 30.59
C ASN A 81 10.44 -22.02 29.41
N ALA A 82 10.88 -21.59 28.23
CA ALA A 82 10.92 -22.39 26.99
C ALA A 82 12.33 -22.92 26.71
N SER A 83 12.42 -24.07 26.05
CA SER A 83 13.71 -24.60 25.61
C SER A 83 14.33 -23.70 24.53
N THR A 84 15.68 -23.67 24.43
CA THR A 84 16.40 -22.84 23.43
C THR A 84 15.92 -23.08 22.00
N GLN A 85 15.55 -24.32 21.67
CA GLN A 85 15.06 -24.68 20.35
C GLN A 85 13.66 -24.11 20.07
N GLU A 86 12.75 -24.16 21.05
CA GLU A 86 11.42 -23.55 20.94
C GLU A 86 11.50 -22.03 20.82
N LEU A 87 12.40 -21.39 21.57
CA LEU A 87 12.63 -19.96 21.48
C LEU A 87 13.11 -19.55 20.08
N LEU A 88 14.06 -20.29 19.50
CA LEU A 88 14.57 -20.00 18.15
C LEU A 88 13.46 -20.10 17.09
N VAL A 89 12.60 -21.12 17.17
CA VAL A 89 11.46 -21.26 16.25
C VAL A 89 10.43 -20.16 16.47
N ALA A 90 10.13 -19.83 17.73
CA ALA A 90 9.19 -18.78 18.09
C ALA A 90 9.62 -17.39 17.62
N LEU A 91 10.94 -17.11 17.59
CA LEU A 91 11.49 -15.85 17.10
C LEU A 91 11.69 -15.84 15.58
N ALA A 92 11.91 -16.99 14.93
CA ALA A 92 12.18 -17.06 13.49
C ALA A 92 11.02 -16.52 12.63
N VAL A 93 9.78 -16.85 12.99
CA VAL A 93 8.57 -16.42 12.25
C VAL A 93 8.38 -14.89 12.29
N PRO A 94 8.34 -14.22 13.46
CA PRO A 94 8.19 -12.77 13.51
C PRO A 94 9.38 -12.02 12.90
N VAL A 95 10.61 -12.51 13.05
CA VAL A 95 11.79 -11.91 12.38
C VAL A 95 11.65 -11.99 10.86
N ALA A 96 11.31 -13.17 10.33
CA ALA A 96 11.07 -13.35 8.90
C ALA A 96 9.92 -12.45 8.41
N GLY A 97 8.84 -12.33 9.20
CA GLY A 97 7.72 -11.43 8.91
C GLY A 97 8.15 -9.96 8.81
N ILE A 98 8.97 -9.48 9.75
CA ILE A 98 9.53 -8.12 9.73
C ILE A 98 10.33 -7.89 8.45
N VAL A 99 11.25 -8.81 8.14
CA VAL A 99 12.14 -8.69 6.98
C VAL A 99 11.35 -8.70 5.67
N VAL A 100 10.44 -9.66 5.49
CA VAL A 100 9.63 -9.78 4.27
C VAL A 100 8.72 -8.57 4.09
N THR A 101 8.10 -8.08 5.17
CA THR A 101 7.19 -6.93 5.10
C THR A 101 7.94 -5.64 4.76
N LEU A 102 9.08 -5.39 5.40
CA LEU A 102 9.91 -4.23 5.09
C LEU A 102 10.50 -4.31 3.69
N TYR A 103 10.93 -5.49 3.25
CA TYR A 103 11.40 -5.71 1.88
C TYR A 103 10.30 -5.43 0.86
N GLY A 104 9.09 -5.95 1.11
CA GLY A 104 7.91 -5.70 0.30
C GLY A 104 7.62 -4.20 0.18
N ARG A 105 7.71 -3.48 1.29
CA ARG A 105 7.46 -2.04 1.30
C ARG A 105 8.55 -1.21 0.62
N LEU A 106 9.82 -1.50 0.89
CA LEU A 106 10.91 -0.61 0.48
C LEU A 106 11.48 -0.94 -0.90
N LYS A 107 11.30 -2.18 -1.37
CA LYS A 107 12.02 -2.67 -2.57
C LYS A 107 11.14 -3.43 -3.55
N ALA A 108 10.07 -4.08 -3.11
CA ALA A 108 9.18 -4.75 -4.05
C ALA A 108 8.37 -3.70 -4.84
N LYS A 109 8.58 -3.70 -6.16
CA LYS A 109 7.82 -2.88 -7.11
C LYS A 109 6.74 -3.68 -7.83
N LYS A 110 6.74 -5.00 -7.68
CA LYS A 110 5.79 -5.92 -8.33
C LYS A 110 4.82 -6.46 -7.27
N PRO A 111 3.49 -6.35 -7.50
CA PRO A 111 2.49 -6.89 -6.58
C PRO A 111 2.54 -8.43 -6.55
N ILE A 112 2.16 -9.01 -5.42
CA ILE A 112 2.08 -10.47 -5.25
C ILE A 112 0.85 -10.99 -6.01
N GLY A 113 1.00 -12.08 -6.76
CA GLY A 113 -0.10 -12.72 -7.52
C GLY A 113 -0.25 -12.25 -8.97
N GLN A 114 0.82 -11.75 -9.59
CA GLN A 114 0.89 -11.36 -11.00
C GLN A 114 2.12 -11.88 -11.73
#